data_AF-A0A015LE43-F1
#
_entry.id   AF-A0A015LE43-F1
#
_cell.length_a   1.000
_cell.length_b   1.000
_cell.length_c   1.000
_cell.angle_alpha   90.00
_cell.angle_beta   90.00
_cell.angle_gamma   90.00
#
_symmetry.space_group_name_H-M   'P 1'
#
loop_
_entity.id
_entity.type
_entity.pdbx_description
1 polymer ?
#
loop_
_entity_poly.entity_id
_entity_poly.type
_entity_poly.pdbx_seq_one_letter_code
_entity_poly.pdbx_strand_id
1 'polypeptide(L)'
;MTPSRKEYLYQLSDLSENSHTAEYLVTVIEKVIEGIGEDRICAVVSDNAANEKLGERLLKRVNILTTFFRSSHQANAKLAQIIKEKGISGGGLKLYCKIRWTTASESVNSVINLESALEEMASDHDKVLTNDKIKPII
;
A
#
# COMPACT_ATOMS: atom_id res chain seq x y z
N MET A 1 -14.55 2.64 17.96
CA MET A 1 -14.10 1.66 18.98
C MET A 1 -15.29 0.87 19.44
N THR A 2 -15.24 -0.47 19.37
CA THR A 2 -16.33 -1.31 19.84
C THR A 2 -16.46 -1.22 21.38
N PRO A 3 -17.67 -1.23 21.94
CA PRO A 3 -17.88 -1.07 23.38
C PRO A 3 -17.21 -2.16 24.22
N SER A 4 -17.03 -3.36 23.67
CA SER A 4 -16.57 -4.53 24.40
C SER A 4 -15.06 -4.80 24.37
N ARG A 5 -14.28 -4.01 23.62
CA ARG A 5 -12.79 -4.11 23.46
C ARG A 5 -12.23 -5.52 23.74
N LYS A 6 -12.44 -6.45 22.81
CA LYS A 6 -11.96 -7.84 22.94
C LYS A 6 -10.55 -7.95 22.38
N GLU A 7 -9.70 -8.69 23.08
CA GLU A 7 -8.32 -9.01 22.67
C GLU A 7 -8.22 -10.51 22.40
N TYR A 8 -7.49 -10.87 21.33
CA TYR A 8 -7.32 -12.26 20.90
C TYR A 8 -5.84 -12.52 20.62
N LEU A 9 -5.32 -13.64 21.12
CA LEU A 9 -4.01 -14.14 20.73
C LEU A 9 -4.17 -15.07 19.54
N TYR A 10 -3.77 -14.62 18.35
CA TYR A 10 -3.86 -15.41 17.12
C TYR A 10 -2.70 -16.41 17.01
N GLN A 11 -1.47 -15.97 17.28
CA GLN A 11 -0.27 -16.78 17.17
C GLN A 11 0.76 -16.32 18.22
N LEU A 12 1.49 -17.28 18.76
CA LEU A 12 2.68 -17.05 19.58
C LEU A 12 3.80 -17.91 19.00
N SER A 13 4.97 -17.32 18.77
CA SER A 13 6.12 -18.02 18.17
C SER A 13 7.41 -17.50 18.79
N ASP A 14 8.34 -18.41 19.07
CA ASP A 14 9.70 -18.05 19.48
C ASP A 14 10.53 -17.73 18.23
N LEU A 15 10.96 -16.47 18.11
CA LEU A 15 11.74 -15.96 16.98
C LEU A 15 13.12 -15.45 17.44
N SER A 16 13.55 -15.78 18.65
CA SER A 16 14.76 -15.24 19.29
C SER A 16 16.00 -15.32 18.39
N GLU A 17 16.22 -16.45 17.72
CA GLU A 17 17.36 -16.69 16.81
C GLU A 17 17.45 -15.73 15.62
N ASN A 18 16.30 -15.25 15.12
CA ASN A 18 16.22 -14.44 13.89
C ASN A 18 15.64 -13.03 14.13
N SER A 19 15.33 -12.70 15.38
CA SER A 19 14.66 -11.46 15.81
C SER A 19 15.44 -10.18 15.50
N HIS A 20 16.77 -10.28 15.36
CA HIS A 20 17.63 -9.14 15.00
C HIS A 20 17.43 -8.65 13.57
N THR A 21 16.77 -9.44 12.73
CA THR A 21 16.56 -9.10 11.32
C THR A 21 15.17 -8.51 11.14
N ALA A 22 15.08 -7.18 11.01
CA ALA A 22 13.81 -6.50 10.72
C ALA A 22 13.09 -7.08 9.49
N GLU A 23 13.85 -7.48 8.45
CA GLU A 23 13.31 -8.14 7.26
C GLU A 23 12.61 -9.45 7.60
N TYR A 24 13.22 -10.28 8.45
CA TYR A 24 12.63 -11.55 8.87
C TYR A 24 11.33 -11.32 9.64
N LEU A 25 11.31 -10.38 10.58
CA LEU A 25 10.09 -10.02 11.32
C LEU A 25 8.97 -9.56 10.38
N VAL A 26 9.29 -8.74 9.37
CA VAL A 26 8.31 -8.35 8.34
C VAL A 26 7.75 -9.57 7.62
N THR A 27 8.58 -10.53 7.20
CA THR A 27 8.07 -11.74 6.53
C THR A 27 7.16 -12.60 7.42
N VAL A 28 7.41 -12.63 8.73
CA VAL A 28 6.54 -13.33 9.68
C VAL A 28 5.20 -12.60 9.83
N ILE A 29 5.24 -11.27 9.96
CA ILE A 29 4.04 -10.43 10.03
C ILE A 29 3.19 -10.57 8.75
N GLU A 30 3.81 -10.52 7.57
CA GLU A 30 3.13 -10.68 6.27
C GLU A 30 2.39 -12.03 6.21
N LYS A 31 3.02 -13.13 6.63
CA LYS A 31 2.37 -14.45 6.69
C LYS A 31 1.19 -14.51 7.66
N VAL A 32 1.28 -13.83 8.81
CA VAL A 32 0.19 -13.75 9.78
C VAL A 32 -0.99 -12.97 9.19
N ILE A 33 -0.71 -11.84 8.53
CA ILE A 33 -1.71 -11.03 7.84
C ILE A 33 -2.42 -11.85 6.76
N GLU A 34 -1.66 -12.53 5.88
CA GLU A 34 -2.20 -13.40 4.83
C GLU A 34 -3.08 -14.52 5.41
N GLY A 35 -2.65 -15.14 6.53
CA GLY A 35 -3.41 -16.19 7.20
C GLY A 35 -4.73 -15.71 7.84
N ILE A 36 -4.78 -14.46 8.30
CA ILE A 36 -6.01 -13.84 8.83
C ILE A 36 -6.93 -13.35 7.70
N GLY A 37 -6.33 -12.86 6.62
CA GLY A 37 -6.99 -12.11 5.55
C GLY A 37 -6.74 -10.60 5.72
N GLU A 38 -6.16 -9.97 4.70
CA GLU A 38 -5.83 -8.53 4.69
C GLU A 38 -7.06 -7.64 4.92
N ASP A 39 -8.21 -8.02 4.35
CA ASP A 39 -9.50 -7.33 4.45
C ASP A 39 -10.05 -7.29 5.90
N ARG A 40 -9.51 -8.12 6.78
CA ARG A 40 -9.92 -8.22 8.19
C ARG A 40 -9.02 -7.44 9.15
N ILE A 41 -7.93 -6.85 8.65
CA ILE A 41 -6.96 -6.12 9.46
C ILE A 41 -7.03 -4.63 9.13
N CYS A 42 -7.29 -3.80 10.14
CA CYS A 42 -7.32 -2.34 9.98
C CYS A 42 -5.98 -1.66 10.28
N ALA A 43 -5.15 -2.28 11.13
CA ALA A 43 -3.87 -1.72 11.56
C ALA A 43 -2.94 -2.80 12.11
N VAL A 44 -1.64 -2.59 11.93
CA VAL A 44 -0.56 -3.40 12.52
C VAL A 44 0.28 -2.48 13.40
N VAL A 45 0.56 -2.92 14.63
CA VAL A 45 1.37 -2.17 15.60
C VAL A 45 2.53 -3.06 16.03
N SER A 46 3.75 -2.73 15.58
CA SER A 46 5.00 -3.37 16.05
C SER A 46 5.85 -2.40 16.87
N ASP A 47 6.93 -2.89 17.46
CA ASP A 47 8.06 -2.07 17.87
C ASP A 47 8.93 -1.61 16.67
N ASN A 48 9.79 -0.63 16.92
CA ASN A 48 10.30 0.36 15.96
C ASN A 48 10.88 -0.19 14.64
N ALA A 49 11.78 -1.18 14.70
CA ALA A 49 12.56 -1.59 13.52
C ALA A 49 11.74 -2.30 12.44
N ALA A 50 10.76 -3.13 12.84
CA ALA A 50 9.88 -3.81 11.90
C ALA A 50 8.89 -2.83 11.25
N ASN A 51 8.35 -1.87 12.02
CA ASN A 51 7.47 -0.82 11.49
C ASN A 51 8.16 0.05 10.45
N GLU A 52 9.40 0.48 10.72
CA GLU A 52 10.17 1.28 9.77
C GLU A 52 10.36 0.53 8.46
N LYS A 53 10.68 -0.77 8.53
CA LYS A 53 10.92 -1.58 7.34
C LYS A 53 9.65 -1.86 6.54
N LEU A 54 8.55 -2.17 7.22
CA LEU A 54 7.25 -2.35 6.58
C LEU A 54 6.78 -1.06 5.89
N GLY A 55 6.90 0.08 6.58
CA GLY A 55 6.61 1.40 6.01
C GLY A 55 7.48 1.74 4.81
N GLU A 56 8.79 1.42 4.87
CA GLU A 56 9.71 1.61 3.73
C GLU A 56 9.28 0.77 2.50
N ARG A 57 8.88 -0.49 2.70
CA ARG A 57 8.41 -1.37 1.62
C ARG A 57 7.11 -0.83 0.99
N LEU A 58 6.16 -0.40 1.81
CA LEU A 58 4.92 0.21 1.33
C LEU A 58 5.20 1.47 0.49
N LEU A 59 6.01 2.39 1.04
CA LEU A 59 6.34 3.64 0.36
C LEU A 59 7.11 3.42 -0.94
N LYS A 60 7.96 2.39 -1.02
CA LYS A 60 8.61 2.01 -2.28
C LYS A 60 7.59 1.62 -3.36
N ARG A 61 6.57 0.82 -3.02
CA ARG A 61 5.50 0.43 -3.96
C ARG A 61 4.69 1.64 -4.41
N VAL A 62 4.25 2.46 -3.47
CA VAL A 62 3.53 3.72 -3.75
C VAL A 62 4.37 4.65 -4.65
N ASN A 63 5.68 4.73 -4.42
CA ASN A 63 6.56 5.56 -5.23
C ASN A 63 6.74 5.02 -6.66
N ILE A 64 6.83 3.70 -6.84
CA ILE A 64 6.88 3.07 -8.17
C ILE A 64 5.59 3.40 -8.94
N LEU A 65 4.44 3.21 -8.29
CA LEU A 65 3.12 3.48 -8.86
C LEU A 65 2.97 4.95 -9.29
N THR A 66 3.20 5.87 -8.35
CA THR A 66 3.06 7.32 -8.59
C THR A 66 4.05 7.83 -9.65
N THR A 67 5.27 7.31 -9.68
CA THR A 67 6.28 7.66 -10.70
C THR A 67 5.87 7.16 -12.09
N PHE A 68 5.31 5.95 -12.20
CA PHE A 68 4.83 5.42 -13.47
C PHE A 68 3.71 6.26 -14.05
N PHE A 69 2.68 6.58 -13.28
CA PHE A 69 1.59 7.42 -13.76
C PHE A 69 2.05 8.83 -14.08
N ARG A 70 3.05 9.36 -13.37
CA ARG A 70 3.64 10.66 -13.73
C ARG A 70 4.35 10.63 -15.09
N SER A 71 5.06 9.55 -15.41
CA SER A 71 5.86 9.45 -16.64
C SER A 71 5.06 8.94 -17.84
N SER A 72 4.03 8.13 -17.63
CA SER A 72 3.15 7.63 -18.68
C SER A 72 1.97 8.57 -18.91
N HIS A 73 2.12 9.50 -19.87
CA HIS A 73 1.06 10.46 -20.22
C HIS A 73 -0.27 9.78 -20.58
N GLN A 74 -0.22 8.65 -21.30
CA GLN A 74 -1.41 7.90 -21.67
C GLN A 74 -2.10 7.27 -20.46
N ALA A 75 -1.33 6.62 -19.56
CA ALA A 75 -1.89 6.03 -18.34
C ALA A 75 -2.48 7.11 -17.42
N ASN A 76 -1.78 8.24 -17.28
CA ASN A 76 -2.24 9.35 -16.45
C ASN A 76 -3.53 9.98 -16.97
N ALA A 77 -3.61 10.21 -18.29
CA ALA A 77 -4.81 10.78 -18.90
C ALA A 77 -6.00 9.84 -18.73
N LYS A 78 -5.78 8.53 -18.85
CA LYS A 78 -6.84 7.54 -18.66
C LYS A 78 -7.28 7.43 -17.21
N LEU A 79 -6.34 7.40 -16.26
CA LEU A 79 -6.65 7.44 -14.83
C LEU A 79 -7.45 8.71 -14.47
N ALA A 80 -7.05 9.88 -14.98
CA ALA A 80 -7.79 11.12 -14.75
C ALA A 80 -9.22 11.09 -15.31
N GLN A 81 -9.44 10.43 -16.45
CA GLN A 81 -10.77 10.20 -17.01
C GLN A 81 -11.61 9.34 -16.06
N ILE A 82 -11.09 8.19 -15.62
CA ILE A 82 -11.79 7.26 -14.72
C ILE A 82 -12.13 7.94 -13.39
N ILE A 83 -11.20 8.71 -12.82
CA ILE A 83 -11.43 9.50 -11.60
C ILE A 83 -12.63 10.42 -11.76
N LYS A 84 -12.73 11.11 -12.91
CA LYS A 84 -13.83 12.01 -13.22
C LYS A 84 -15.15 11.26 -13.42
N GLU A 85 -15.12 10.13 -14.12
CA GLU A 85 -16.29 9.29 -14.38
C GLU A 85 -16.85 8.68 -13.09
N LYS A 86 -15.99 8.26 -12.16
CA LYS A 86 -16.38 7.78 -10.82
C LYS A 86 -16.73 8.89 -9.84
N GLY A 87 -16.51 10.16 -10.19
CA GLY A 87 -16.76 11.30 -9.32
C GLY A 87 -15.88 11.32 -8.05
N ILE A 88 -14.68 10.72 -8.10
CA ILE A 88 -13.79 10.64 -6.94
C ILE A 88 -13.21 12.02 -6.64
N SER A 89 -13.46 12.52 -5.43
CA SER A 89 -12.87 13.76 -4.92
C SER A 89 -11.46 13.53 -4.34
N GLY A 90 -10.65 14.59 -4.22
CA GLY A 90 -9.29 14.49 -3.63
C GLY A 90 -8.13 14.56 -4.62
N GLY A 91 -8.42 14.64 -5.92
CA GLY A 91 -7.44 14.81 -6.98
C GLY A 91 -6.79 13.49 -7.42
N GLY A 92 -5.63 13.60 -8.08
CA GLY A 92 -4.87 12.44 -8.56
C GLY A 92 -3.87 11.89 -7.54
N LEU A 93 -3.05 10.94 -8.00
CA LEU A 93 -1.95 10.38 -7.23
C LEU A 93 -0.99 11.45 -6.72
N LYS A 94 -0.64 11.39 -5.43
CA LYS A 94 0.28 12.32 -4.77
C LYS A 94 1.66 11.71 -4.62
N LEU A 95 2.70 12.50 -4.87
CA LEU A 95 4.09 12.10 -4.68
C LEU A 95 4.49 12.24 -3.21
N TYR A 96 5.36 11.33 -2.77
CA TYR A 96 6.00 11.45 -1.47
C TYR A 96 7.41 12.06 -1.61
N CYS A 97 7.80 12.87 -0.62
CA CYS A 97 9.16 13.34 -0.45
C CYS A 97 9.72 12.78 0.85
N LYS A 98 10.92 12.16 0.80
CA LYS A 98 11.54 11.46 1.94
C LYS A 98 11.74 12.34 3.18
N ILE A 99 11.97 13.64 2.99
CA ILE A 99 12.25 14.58 4.07
C ILE A 99 10.95 15.06 4.76
N ARG A 100 9.77 14.77 4.20
CA ARG A 100 8.48 15.24 4.71
C ARG A 100 7.51 14.08 4.92
N TRP A 101 7.49 13.54 6.13
CA TRP A 101 6.63 12.42 6.52
C TRP A 101 5.13 12.62 6.24
N THR A 102 4.63 13.86 6.30
CA THR A 102 3.23 14.17 5.93
C THR A 102 2.92 13.82 4.48
N THR A 103 3.86 14.03 3.56
CA THR A 103 3.69 13.68 2.13
C THR A 103 3.70 12.17 1.90
N ALA A 104 4.34 11.39 2.78
CA ALA A 104 4.26 9.93 2.77
C ALA A 104 2.84 9.46 3.07
N SER A 105 2.22 10.03 4.12
CA SER A 105 0.82 9.75 4.45
C SER A 105 -0.14 10.19 3.34
N GLU A 106 0.07 11.37 2.76
CA GLU A 106 -0.76 11.88 1.65
C GLU A 106 -0.65 11.02 0.39
N SER A 107 0.55 10.52 0.10
CA SER A 107 0.82 9.65 -1.05
C SER A 107 0.09 8.32 -0.90
N VAL A 108 0.23 7.65 0.25
CA VAL A 108 -0.52 6.42 0.56
C VAL A 108 -2.02 6.66 0.49
N ASN A 109 -2.52 7.73 1.13
CA ASN A 109 -3.95 8.04 1.14
C ASN A 109 -4.48 8.33 -0.27
N SER A 110 -3.67 8.92 -1.15
CA SER A 110 -4.08 9.14 -2.55
C SER A 110 -4.23 7.82 -3.32
N VAL A 111 -3.42 6.80 -3.02
CA VAL A 111 -3.56 5.46 -3.63
C VAL A 111 -4.84 4.80 -3.12
N ILE A 112 -5.08 4.80 -1.81
CA ILE A 112 -6.29 4.22 -1.19
C ILE A 112 -7.56 4.89 -1.75
N ASN A 113 -7.58 6.22 -1.81
CA ASN A 113 -8.72 6.96 -2.35
C ASN A 113 -9.00 6.65 -3.84
N LEU A 114 -7.98 6.19 -4.57
CA LEU A 114 -8.04 5.87 -5.99
C LEU A 114 -8.10 4.37 -6.27
N GLU A 115 -8.24 3.52 -5.23
CA GLU A 115 -8.24 2.05 -5.34
C GLU A 115 -9.19 1.57 -6.44
N SER A 116 -10.46 1.94 -6.36
CA SER A 116 -11.45 1.55 -7.37
C SER A 116 -11.13 2.00 -8.80
N ALA A 117 -10.41 3.12 -8.99
CA ALA A 117 -9.99 3.59 -10.32
C ALA A 117 -8.75 2.85 -10.82
N LEU A 118 -7.87 2.44 -9.91
CA LEU A 118 -6.67 1.66 -10.20
C LEU A 118 -7.03 0.20 -10.56
N GLU A 119 -8.00 -0.40 -9.88
CA GLU A 119 -8.54 -1.74 -10.21
C GLU A 119 -9.14 -1.78 -11.63
N GLU A 120 -9.86 -0.72 -12.02
CA GLU A 120 -10.42 -0.60 -13.37
C GLU A 120 -9.32 -0.42 -14.42
N MET A 121 -8.29 0.37 -14.11
CA MET A 121 -7.10 0.47 -14.97
C MET A 121 -6.41 -0.89 -15.18
N ALA A 122 -6.31 -1.70 -14.12
CA ALA A 122 -5.71 -3.04 -14.19
C ALA A 122 -6.58 -4.01 -15.02
N SER A 123 -7.89 -3.95 -14.86
CA SER A 123 -8.83 -4.87 -15.52
C SER A 123 -9.06 -4.54 -17.00
N ASP A 124 -9.35 -3.27 -17.30
CA ASP A 124 -9.86 -2.85 -18.62
C ASP A 124 -8.79 -2.19 -19.49
N HIS A 125 -7.67 -1.79 -18.90
CA HIS A 125 -6.64 -0.98 -19.55
C HIS A 125 -5.20 -1.49 -19.37
N ASP A 126 -5.00 -2.81 -19.13
CA ASP A 126 -3.67 -3.44 -18.96
C ASP A 126 -2.66 -3.09 -20.07
N LYS A 127 -3.13 -2.87 -21.31
CA LYS A 127 -2.27 -2.46 -22.44
C LYS A 127 -1.54 -1.15 -22.22
N VAL A 128 -2.07 -0.26 -21.36
CA VAL A 128 -1.48 1.02 -21.01
C VAL A 128 -0.53 0.89 -19.81
N LEU A 129 -0.60 -0.23 -19.08
CA LEU A 129 0.25 -0.59 -17.94
C LEU A 129 1.50 -1.35 -18.42
N THR A 130 2.31 -0.69 -19.25
CA THR A 130 3.45 -1.30 -19.97
C THR A 130 4.67 -1.64 -19.10
N ASN A 131 4.62 -1.37 -17.80
CA ASN A 131 5.75 -1.59 -16.89
C ASN A 131 5.54 -2.85 -16.04
N ASP A 132 6.41 -3.85 -16.20
CA ASP A 132 6.33 -5.12 -15.46
C ASP A 132 6.42 -4.95 -13.94
N LYS A 133 6.97 -3.84 -13.45
CA LYS A 133 7.02 -3.53 -12.01
C LYS A 133 5.70 -3.01 -11.45
N ILE A 134 4.76 -2.63 -12.31
CA ILE A 134 3.45 -2.09 -11.93
C ILE A 134 2.40 -3.20 -11.78
N LYS A 135 2.45 -4.23 -12.64
CA LYS A 135 1.56 -5.39 -12.58
C LYS A 135 1.53 -6.16 -11.24
N PRO A 136 2.61 -6.26 -10.45
CA PRO A 136 2.56 -6.87 -9.12
C PRO A 136 2.14 -5.88 -8.01
N ILE A 137 1.82 -4.63 -8.35
CA ILE A 137 1.42 -3.57 -7.40
C ILE A 137 -0.07 -3.23 -7.52
N ILE A 138 -0.63 -3.25 -8.73
CA ILE A 138 -2.04 -2.98 -9.04
C ILE A 138 -2.70 -4.18 -9.70
#